data_AF-A0A7K3H9H6-F1
#
_entry.id   AF-A0A7K3H9H6-F1
#
_cell.length_a   1.000
_cell.length_b   1.000
_cell.length_c   1.000
_cell.angle_alpha   90.00
_cell.angle_beta   90.00
_cell.angle_gamma   90.00
#
_symmetry.space_group_name_H-M   'P 1'
#
loop_
_entity.id
_entity.type
_entity.pdbx_description
1 polymer ?
#
loop_
_entity_poly.entity_id
_entity_poly.type
_entity_poly.pdbx_seq_one_letter_code
_entity_poly.pdbx_strand_id
1 'polypeptide(L)'
;GPVPRSELLPLHGLVAAPPLPPVATAYTPEAVTPAVSGRTGAAVSVFVCAARLTAEPRPIPLADVVRVEVSDDGTAPTVTARWPDGSEHRIRLSAGTAEVEHRAPAGTAPGEPAAPG
;
A
#
# COMPACT_ATOMS: atom_id res chain seq x y z
N GLY A 1 13.56 -5.02 23.42
CA GLY A 1 13.86 -4.63 22.02
C GLY A 1 12.62 -4.01 21.40
N PRO A 2 12.71 -3.44 20.19
CA PRO A 2 11.52 -2.95 19.49
C PRO A 2 10.53 -4.11 19.26
N VAL A 3 9.24 -3.84 19.44
CA VAL A 3 8.18 -4.84 19.28
C VAL A 3 7.66 -4.77 17.84
N PRO A 4 7.71 -5.86 17.06
CA PRO A 4 7.12 -5.89 15.73
C PRO A 4 5.62 -5.58 15.79
N ARG A 5 5.13 -4.82 14.83
CA ARG A 5 3.73 -4.47 14.70
C ARG A 5 3.26 -4.62 13.26
N SER A 6 2.06 -5.18 13.12
CA SER A 6 1.32 -5.25 11.86
C SER A 6 0.27 -4.16 11.87
N GLU A 7 0.26 -3.32 10.84
CA GLU A 7 -0.67 -2.22 10.65
C GLU A 7 -1.41 -2.40 9.32
N LEU A 8 -2.70 -2.08 9.31
CA LEU A 8 -3.54 -2.11 8.11
C LEU A 8 -4.45 -0.88 8.13
N LEU A 9 -4.37 -0.07 7.07
CA LEU A 9 -5.10 1.19 6.94
C LEU A 9 -6.03 1.11 5.73
N PRO A 10 -7.37 1.17 5.89
CA PRO A 10 -8.28 1.30 4.76
C PRO A 10 -8.08 2.64 4.05
N LEU A 11 -7.96 2.63 2.72
CA LEU A 11 -7.76 3.84 1.90
C LEU A 11 -8.90 4.08 0.91
N HIS A 12 -9.49 3.03 0.34
CA HIS A 12 -10.63 3.13 -0.57
C HIS A 12 -11.51 1.89 -0.49
N GLY A 13 -12.84 2.08 -0.47
CA GLY A 13 -13.84 1.00 -0.45
C GLY A 13 -13.87 0.12 0.80
N LEU A 14 -12.91 0.29 1.70
CA LEU A 14 -12.73 -0.50 2.92
C LEU A 14 -13.06 0.32 4.16
N VAL A 15 -13.48 -0.37 5.21
CA VAL A 15 -13.64 0.16 6.56
C VAL A 15 -12.82 -0.69 7.54
N ALA A 16 -12.43 -0.09 8.66
CA ALA A 16 -11.78 -0.83 9.74
C ALA A 16 -12.72 -1.93 10.26
N ALA A 17 -12.15 -3.11 10.52
CA ALA A 17 -12.85 -4.21 11.16
C ALA A 17 -12.14 -4.60 12.45
N PRO A 18 -12.84 -5.27 13.39
CA PRO A 18 -12.19 -5.83 14.56
C PRO A 18 -11.02 -6.75 14.15
N PRO A 19 -9.86 -6.66 14.81
CA PRO A 19 -8.74 -7.53 14.51
C PRO A 19 -9.12 -9.01 14.72
N LEU A 20 -8.48 -9.90 13.96
CA LEU A 20 -8.71 -11.33 14.09
C LEU A 20 -8.21 -11.85 15.45
N PRO A 21 -8.78 -12.94 15.96
CA PRO A 21 -8.26 -13.61 17.16
C PRO A 21 -6.75 -13.86 17.05
N PRO A 22 -5.98 -13.67 18.14
CA PRO A 22 -4.55 -13.90 18.13
C PRO A 22 -4.23 -15.35 17.71
N VAL A 23 -3.25 -15.52 16.84
CA VAL A 23 -2.74 -16.85 16.45
C VAL A 23 -1.23 -16.91 16.63
N ALA A 24 -0.73 -18.09 16.97
CA ALA A 24 0.71 -18.34 16.99
C ALA A 24 1.28 -18.28 15.57
N THR A 25 2.50 -17.77 15.46
CA THR A 25 3.28 -17.77 14.21
C THR A 25 4.61 -18.45 14.46
N ALA A 26 5.41 -18.63 13.41
CA ALA A 26 6.79 -19.11 13.54
C ALA A 26 7.69 -18.19 14.41
N TYR A 27 7.28 -16.94 14.66
CA TYR A 27 8.12 -15.92 15.29
C TYR A 27 7.60 -15.40 16.64
N THR A 28 6.32 -15.62 16.95
CA THR A 28 5.70 -15.18 18.21
C THR A 28 4.57 -16.13 18.61
N PRO A 29 4.40 -16.44 19.91
CA PRO A 29 3.29 -17.26 20.40
C PRO A 29 1.93 -16.58 20.21
N GLU A 30 1.89 -15.25 20.14
CA GLU A 30 0.67 -14.48 19.91
C GLU A 30 0.93 -13.38 18.88
N ALA A 31 0.24 -13.46 17.73
CA ALA A 31 0.21 -12.40 16.73
C ALA A 31 -1.22 -11.97 16.49
N VAL A 32 -1.49 -10.67 16.62
CA VAL A 32 -2.76 -10.06 16.27
C VAL A 32 -2.71 -9.62 14.80
N THR A 33 -3.66 -10.09 14.02
CA THR A 33 -3.79 -9.69 12.61
C THR A 33 -4.83 -8.57 12.48
N PRO A 34 -4.45 -7.36 12.06
CA PRO A 34 -5.41 -6.29 11.81
C PRO A 34 -6.33 -6.67 10.65
N ALA A 35 -7.56 -6.17 10.68
CA ALA A 35 -8.57 -6.52 9.69
C ALA A 35 -9.28 -5.28 9.14
N VAL A 36 -9.74 -5.41 7.90
CA VAL A 36 -10.59 -4.45 7.19
C VAL A 36 -11.72 -5.22 6.50
N SER A 37 -12.82 -4.54 6.24
CA SER A 37 -13.98 -5.10 5.55
C SER A 37 -14.42 -4.18 4.42
N GLY A 38 -14.97 -4.76 3.36
CA GLY A 38 -15.53 -4.05 2.22
C GLY A 38 -16.85 -4.71 1.79
N ARG A 39 -17.67 -3.97 1.04
CA ARG A 39 -18.92 -4.49 0.47
C ARG A 39 -18.84 -4.46 -1.04
N THR A 40 -19.09 -5.60 -1.67
CA THR A 40 -19.21 -5.70 -3.13
C THR A 40 -20.64 -5.36 -3.54
N GLY A 41 -20.78 -4.77 -4.74
CA GLY A 41 -22.06 -4.46 -5.36
C GLY A 41 -22.21 -5.12 -6.73
N ALA A 42 -23.22 -4.69 -7.49
CA ALA A 42 -23.45 -5.15 -8.86
C ALA A 42 -22.41 -4.59 -9.86
N ALA A 43 -21.78 -3.47 -9.53
CA ALA A 43 -20.70 -2.87 -10.30
C ALA A 43 -19.32 -3.35 -9.81
N VAL A 44 -18.30 -3.12 -10.63
CA VAL A 44 -16.89 -3.36 -10.25
C VAL A 44 -16.60 -2.62 -8.95
N SER A 45 -16.08 -3.35 -7.96
CA SER A 45 -15.73 -2.81 -6.65
C SER A 45 -14.21 -2.83 -6.49
N VAL A 46 -13.63 -1.67 -6.18
CA VAL A 46 -12.19 -1.54 -5.91
C VAL A 46 -11.99 -1.30 -4.42
N PHE A 47 -11.02 -2.01 -3.85
CA PHE A 47 -10.65 -1.92 -2.44
C PHE A 47 -9.16 -1.67 -2.35
N VAL A 48 -8.76 -0.65 -1.59
CA VAL A 48 -7.35 -0.33 -1.39
C VAL A 48 -7.07 -0.14 0.09
N CYS A 49 -5.99 -0.75 0.56
CA CYS A 49 -5.45 -0.54 1.90
C CYS A 49 -3.93 -0.40 1.83
N ALA A 50 -3.35 0.31 2.79
CA ALA A 50 -1.93 0.26 3.07
C ALA A 50 -1.68 -0.76 4.18
N ALA A 51 -0.69 -1.62 3.99
CA ALA A 51 -0.24 -2.58 4.98
C ALA A 51 1.21 -2.31 5.35
N ARG A 52 1.56 -2.43 6.64
CA ARG A 52 2.95 -2.34 7.11
C ARG A 52 3.22 -3.40 8.16
N LEU A 53 4.37 -4.04 8.03
CA LEU A 53 5.01 -4.81 9.10
C LEU A 53 6.31 -4.10 9.47
N THR A 54 6.44 -3.62 10.69
CA THR A 54 7.63 -2.88 11.13
C THR A 54 7.97 -3.17 12.59
N ALA A 55 9.25 -3.08 12.92
CA ALA A 55 9.74 -3.02 14.30
C ALA A 55 10.40 -1.67 14.59
N GLU A 56 10.18 -0.66 13.75
CA GLU A 56 10.72 0.68 13.98
C GLU A 56 10.13 1.28 15.28
N PRO A 57 10.94 1.90 16.16
CA PRO A 57 10.44 2.44 17.42
C PRO A 57 9.42 3.59 17.26
N ARG A 58 9.55 4.40 16.21
CA ARG A 58 8.70 5.57 15.93
C ARG A 58 8.54 5.79 14.41
N PRO A 59 7.93 4.84 13.69
CA PRO A 59 7.73 5.00 12.27
C PRO A 59 6.74 6.13 12.02
N ILE A 60 6.87 6.77 10.87
CA ILE A 60 5.88 7.74 10.40
C ILE A 60 4.46 7.14 10.41
N PRO A 61 3.40 7.91 10.69
CA PRO A 61 2.04 7.40 10.63
C PRO A 61 1.73 6.78 9.27
N LEU A 62 1.05 5.63 9.24
CA LEU A 62 0.82 4.91 7.97
C LEU A 62 0.01 5.73 6.96
N ALA A 63 -0.87 6.62 7.44
CA ALA A 63 -1.62 7.57 6.61
C ALA A 63 -0.75 8.61 5.90
N ASP A 64 0.47 8.84 6.40
CA ASP A 64 1.43 9.78 5.82
C ASP A 64 2.44 9.08 4.90
N VAL A 65 2.45 7.74 4.87
CA VAL A 65 3.38 6.94 4.06
C VAL A 65 2.95 6.87 2.60
N VAL A 66 1.64 6.89 2.31
CA VAL A 66 1.14 6.77 0.94
C VAL A 66 -0.17 7.52 0.79
N ARG A 67 -0.26 8.32 -0.27
CA ARG A 67 -1.52 8.94 -0.69
C ARG A 67 -2.07 8.14 -1.86
N VAL A 68 -3.31 7.71 -1.76
CA VAL A 68 -3.99 6.94 -2.79
C VAL A 68 -5.17 7.71 -3.34
N GLU A 69 -5.26 7.76 -4.66
CA GLU A 69 -6.43 8.22 -5.40
C GLU A 69 -6.96 7.06 -6.25
N VAL A 70 -8.27 6.92 -6.30
CA VAL A 70 -8.95 5.96 -7.17
C VAL A 70 -9.88 6.74 -8.07
N SER A 71 -9.72 6.56 -9.38
CA SER A 71 -10.56 7.16 -10.41
C SER A 71 -11.14 6.07 -11.30
N ASP A 72 -12.34 6.28 -11.81
CA ASP A 72 -12.96 5.39 -12.80
C ASP A 72 -13.41 6.25 -13.99
N ASP A 73 -12.89 5.96 -15.18
CA ASP A 73 -13.24 6.63 -16.43
C ASP A 73 -14.45 5.98 -17.14
N GLY A 74 -15.09 5.01 -16.50
CA GLY A 74 -16.19 4.21 -17.05
C GLY A 74 -15.73 3.03 -17.89
N THR A 75 -14.42 2.88 -18.13
CA THR A 75 -13.83 1.73 -18.82
C THR A 75 -13.08 0.83 -17.85
N ALA A 76 -12.19 1.42 -17.03
CA ALA A 76 -11.33 0.70 -16.13
C ALA A 76 -10.94 1.56 -14.91
N PRO A 77 -11.06 1.05 -13.68
CA PRO A 77 -10.59 1.78 -12.52
C PRO A 77 -9.07 1.92 -12.55
N THR A 78 -8.60 3.10 -12.17
CA THR A 78 -7.19 3.43 -12.00
C THR A 78 -6.92 3.78 -10.56
N VAL A 79 -5.88 3.17 -9.98
CA VAL A 79 -5.36 3.49 -8.66
C VAL A 79 -4.03 4.21 -8.82
N THR A 80 -3.89 5.38 -8.22
CA THR A 80 -2.63 6.14 -8.18
C THR A 80 -2.14 6.22 -6.74
N ALA A 81 -0.96 5.67 -6.49
CA ALA A 81 -0.28 5.71 -5.20
C ALA A 81 0.93 6.64 -5.29
N ARG A 82 0.98 7.65 -4.42
CA ARG A 82 2.08 8.61 -4.32
C ARG A 82 2.80 8.44 -3.00
N TRP A 83 4.12 8.33 -3.09
CA TRP A 83 5.00 8.09 -1.96
C TRP A 83 5.70 9.40 -1.53
N PRO A 84 6.24 9.47 -0.30
CA PRO A 84 6.80 10.70 0.25
C PRO A 84 8.11 11.11 -0.43
N ASP A 85 8.80 10.16 -1.06
CA ASP A 85 9.98 10.41 -1.89
C ASP A 85 9.66 11.05 -3.24
N GLY A 86 8.37 11.16 -3.60
CA GLY A 86 7.90 11.68 -4.87
C GLY A 86 7.74 10.64 -5.97
N SER A 87 8.04 9.36 -5.71
CA SER A 87 7.70 8.28 -6.62
C SER A 87 6.19 8.07 -6.70
N GLU A 88 5.72 7.61 -7.87
CA GLU A 88 4.31 7.35 -8.13
C GLU A 88 4.15 5.98 -8.80
N HIS A 89 3.11 5.27 -8.41
CA HIS A 89 2.65 4.06 -9.10
C HIS A 89 1.23 4.32 -9.60
N ARG A 90 1.02 4.15 -10.90
CA ARG A 90 -0.30 4.21 -11.53
C ARG A 90 -0.68 2.81 -12.00
N ILE A 91 -1.79 2.30 -11.49
CA ILE A 91 -2.25 0.93 -11.72
C ILE A 91 -3.59 1.01 -12.44
N ARG A 92 -3.65 0.52 -13.67
CA ARG A 92 -4.91 0.36 -14.41
C ARG A 92 -5.39 -1.07 -14.26
N LEU A 93 -6.60 -1.24 -13.72
CA LEU A 93 -7.18 -2.55 -13.43
C LEU A 93 -8.12 -2.98 -14.55
N SER A 94 -7.95 -4.21 -15.03
CA SER A 94 -8.86 -4.86 -15.98
C SER A 94 -9.27 -6.24 -15.46
N ALA A 95 -10.21 -6.88 -16.14
CA ALA A 95 -10.63 -8.24 -15.76
C ALA A 95 -9.42 -9.21 -15.81
N GLY A 96 -8.98 -9.65 -14.64
CA GLY A 96 -7.87 -10.62 -14.49
C GLY A 96 -6.46 -10.06 -14.70
N THR A 97 -6.29 -8.77 -14.96
CA THR A 97 -4.97 -8.16 -15.20
C THR A 97 -4.84 -6.80 -14.53
N ALA A 98 -3.59 -6.40 -14.27
CA ALA A 98 -3.23 -5.07 -13.81
C ALA A 98 -2.03 -4.58 -14.62
N GLU A 99 -2.16 -3.40 -15.22
CA GLU A 99 -1.05 -2.70 -15.85
C GLU A 99 -0.49 -1.70 -14.85
N VAL A 100 0.82 -1.72 -14.63
CA VAL A 100 1.48 -0.90 -13.62
C VAL A 100 2.52 -0.02 -14.30
N GLU A 101 2.35 1.28 -14.17
CA GLU A 101 3.34 2.29 -14.54
C GLU A 101 4.00 2.82 -13.26
N HIS A 102 5.33 2.80 -13.24
CA HIS A 102 6.13 3.39 -12.17
C HIS A 102 6.82 4.65 -12.66
N ARG A 103 6.65 5.74 -11.92
CA ARG A 103 7.36 7.00 -12.12
C ARG A 103 8.32 7.22 -10.95
N ALA A 104 9.60 7.24 -11.27
CA ALA A 104 10.65 7.62 -10.33
C ALA A 104 10.51 9.09 -9.90
N PRO A 105 11.03 9.46 -8.72
CA PRO A 105 11.00 10.85 -8.27
C PRO A 105 11.78 11.77 -9.22
N ALA A 106 11.31 13.00 -9.38
CA ALA A 106 11.99 14.00 -10.19
C ALA A 106 13.31 14.40 -9.52
N GLY A 107 14.43 13.82 -9.97
CA GLY A 107 15.76 14.12 -9.41
C GLY A 107 16.81 13.02 -9.50
N THR A 108 16.51 11.82 -10.04
CA THR A 108 17.55 10.81 -10.30
C THR A 108 17.92 10.80 -11.78
N ALA A 109 18.79 11.71 -12.20
CA ALA A 109 19.61 11.45 -13.38
C ALA A 109 20.50 10.23 -13.04
N PRO A 110 20.63 9.21 -13.90
CA PRO A 110 21.64 8.18 -13.70
C PRO A 110 23.00 8.88 -13.72
N GLY A 111 23.74 8.78 -12.62
CA GLY A 111 25.10 9.30 -12.51
C GLY A 111 25.95 8.69 -13.63
N GLU A 112 26.40 9.55 -14.54
CA GLU A 112 27.39 9.22 -15.54
C GLU A 112 28.66 8.69 -14.84
N PRO A 113 29.18 7.50 -15.19
CA PRO A 113 30.40 7.00 -14.58
C PRO A 113 31.57 7.89 -14.98
N ALA A 114 32.17 8.57 -14.00
CA ALA A 114 33.41 9.30 -14.20
C ALA A 114 34.50 8.33 -14.65
N ALA A 115 35.07 8.58 -15.83
CA ALA A 115 36.19 7.82 -16.36
C ALA A 115 37.42 7.98 -15.43
N PRO A 116 38.17 6.90 -15.14
CA PRO A 116 39.44 7.01 -14.43
C PRO A 116 40.49 7.68 -15.33
N GLY A 117 41.21 8.64 -14.75
CA GLY A 117 42.36 9.31 -15.38
C GLY A 117 43.66 8.52 -15.28
#